data_AF-A0A949HF03-F1
#
_entry.id   AF-A0A949HF03-F1
#
_cell.length_a   1.000
_cell.length_b   1.000
_cell.length_c   1.000
_cell.angle_alpha   90.00
_cell.angle_beta   90.00
_cell.angle_gamma   90.00
#
_symmetry.space_group_name_H-M   'P 1'
#
loop_
_entity.id
_entity.type
_entity.pdbx_description
1 polymer ?
#
loop_
_entity_poly.entity_id
_entity_poly.type
_entity_poly.pdbx_seq_one_letter_code
_entity_poly.pdbx_strand_id
1 'polypeptide(L)'
;DAGPPVSATPQTDLQAVRKVIPSWAVRLLVIALLFPALVTALDAVARLRRERSPVGRWLAWLAVLALPFALAGLFLRLLGLLGFLNATRPPAPPGAVPLDGAGIGALICVIALAVLVAVFLRPALERRLGLGAGREAPGATLAPALVACVGGLVAWIFNPYAALFLVLPAHVWLLVCVRDVRVPRGPAVALVLLSVLPFLLAAFVLAGQLSEPVWELPWTLALGLAGGTPWPLVMLGWSLVAGAACGALVLAWGSSGPDRRVTVRGPVGYAGPGSLGGTPSARR
;
A
#
# COMPACT_ATOMS: atom_id res chain seq x y z
N ASP A 1 41.50 -23.76 -16.27
CA ASP A 1 40.14 -24.15 -15.85
C ASP A 1 39.99 -24.36 -14.34
N ALA A 2 40.24 -23.34 -13.53
CA ALA A 2 40.03 -23.39 -12.07
C ALA A 2 39.18 -22.18 -11.63
N GLY A 3 37.99 -22.06 -12.21
CA GLY A 3 36.99 -21.11 -11.72
C GLY A 3 36.52 -21.53 -10.32
N PRO A 4 36.20 -20.57 -9.43
CA PRO A 4 35.65 -20.92 -8.12
C PRO A 4 34.37 -21.75 -8.30
N PRO A 5 34.14 -22.78 -7.47
CA PRO A 5 32.96 -23.61 -7.55
C PRO A 5 31.72 -22.72 -7.40
N VAL A 6 30.83 -22.77 -8.40
CA VAL A 6 29.54 -22.08 -8.34
C VAL A 6 28.76 -22.69 -7.19
N SER A 7 28.61 -21.94 -6.09
CA SER A 7 27.86 -22.38 -4.92
C SER A 7 26.41 -22.65 -5.33
N ALA A 8 25.91 -23.87 -5.09
CA ALA A 8 24.55 -24.29 -5.41
C ALA A 8 23.46 -23.57 -4.59
N THR A 9 23.85 -22.77 -3.59
CA THR A 9 22.95 -21.94 -2.80
C THR A 9 22.59 -20.66 -3.54
N PRO A 10 21.29 -20.29 -3.63
CA PRO A 10 20.86 -19.03 -4.22
C PRO A 10 21.57 -17.86 -3.53
N GLN A 11 22.33 -17.07 -4.28
CA GLN A 11 22.97 -15.87 -3.74
C GLN A 11 21.95 -14.75 -3.67
N THR A 12 21.80 -14.15 -2.50
CA THR A 12 20.88 -13.03 -2.26
C THR A 12 21.51 -11.67 -2.50
N ASP A 13 22.79 -11.62 -2.84
CA ASP A 13 23.50 -10.36 -3.01
C ASP A 13 23.18 -9.69 -4.34
N LEU A 14 23.09 -8.36 -4.33
CA LEU A 14 22.89 -7.58 -5.54
C LEU A 14 24.22 -7.39 -6.25
N GLN A 15 24.30 -7.76 -7.52
CA GLN A 15 25.44 -7.41 -8.36
C GLN A 15 25.14 -6.10 -9.11
N ALA A 16 25.91 -5.06 -8.81
CA ALA A 16 25.86 -3.78 -9.53
C ALA A 16 27.15 -3.61 -10.34
N VAL A 17 27.03 -3.74 -11.67
CA VAL A 17 28.11 -3.65 -12.67
C VAL A 17 29.21 -4.71 -12.49
N ARG A 18 29.98 -4.63 -11.40
CA ARG A 18 31.03 -5.60 -10.99
C ARG A 18 31.22 -5.69 -9.47
N LYS A 19 30.37 -5.04 -8.67
CA LYS A 19 30.46 -5.03 -7.21
C LYS A 19 29.26 -5.73 -6.61
N VAL A 20 29.55 -6.59 -5.64
CA VAL A 20 28.54 -7.24 -4.81
C VAL A 20 28.15 -6.26 -3.71
N ILE A 21 26.91 -5.79 -3.74
CA ILE A 21 26.34 -4.98 -2.66
C ILE A 21 25.81 -5.97 -1.63
N PRO A 22 26.41 -6.02 -0.43
CA PRO A 22 26.00 -6.98 0.58
C PRO A 22 24.62 -6.62 1.12
N SER A 23 23.83 -7.63 1.51
CA SER A 23 22.47 -7.43 2.01
C SER A 23 22.37 -6.49 3.22
N TRP A 24 23.40 -6.41 4.06
CA TRP A 24 23.43 -5.49 5.22
C TRP A 24 23.45 -4.02 4.80
N ALA A 25 24.13 -3.69 3.70
CA ALA A 25 24.18 -2.32 3.20
C ALA A 25 22.81 -1.89 2.68
N VAL A 26 22.09 -2.80 2.01
CA VAL A 26 20.70 -2.59 1.58
C VAL A 26 19.77 -2.41 2.79
N ARG A 27 19.93 -3.21 3.84
CA ARG A 27 19.16 -3.04 5.10
C ARG A 27 19.37 -1.65 5.70
N LEU A 28 20.62 -1.17 5.77
CA LEU A 28 20.93 0.17 6.30
C LEU A 28 20.34 1.27 5.43
N LEU A 29 20.45 1.15 4.11
CA LEU A 29 19.84 2.09 3.18
C LEU A 29 18.32 2.16 3.36
N VAL A 30 17.65 1.00 3.38
CA VAL A 30 16.19 0.93 3.50
C VAL A 30 15.71 1.51 4.83
N ILE A 31 16.36 1.19 5.95
CA ILE A 31 15.95 1.74 7.24
C ILE A 31 16.23 3.25 7.31
N ALA A 32 17.36 3.72 6.78
CA ALA A 32 17.67 5.16 6.72
C ALA A 32 16.62 5.93 5.90
N LEU A 33 16.14 5.33 4.80
CA LEU A 33 15.06 5.90 3.99
C LEU A 33 13.71 5.81 4.69
N LEU A 34 13.35 4.70 5.35
CA LEU A 34 12.07 4.55 6.05
C LEU A 34 11.97 5.38 7.33
N PHE A 35 13.11 5.68 7.97
CA PHE A 35 13.15 6.29 9.29
C PHE A 35 12.41 7.63 9.40
N PRO A 36 12.58 8.62 8.48
CA PRO A 36 11.85 9.89 8.54
C PRO A 36 10.33 9.70 8.45
N ALA A 37 9.86 8.82 7.56
CA ALA A 37 8.44 8.49 7.42
C ALA A 37 7.90 7.82 8.71
N LEU A 38 8.66 6.89 9.30
CA LEU A 38 8.29 6.24 10.56
C LEU A 38 8.15 7.23 11.71
N VAL A 39 9.14 8.11 11.91
CA VAL A 39 9.11 9.14 12.96
C VAL A 39 7.91 10.07 12.76
N THR A 40 7.66 10.50 11.53
CA THR A 40 6.53 11.39 11.19
C THR A 40 5.18 10.70 11.45
N ALA A 41 5.05 9.43 11.07
CA ALA A 41 3.83 8.66 11.32
C ALA A 41 3.60 8.46 12.82
N LEU A 42 4.65 8.17 13.61
CA LEU A 42 4.56 8.02 15.06
C LEU A 42 4.19 9.33 15.77
N ASP A 43 4.76 10.47 15.38
CA ASP A 43 4.36 11.79 15.90
C ASP A 43 2.87 12.07 15.60
N ALA A 44 2.44 11.79 14.37
CA ALA A 44 1.04 11.95 13.98
C ALA A 44 0.10 11.05 14.81
N VAL A 45 0.45 9.78 15.05
CA VAL A 45 -0.31 8.89 15.93
C VAL A 45 -0.37 9.45 17.35
N ALA A 46 0.73 9.96 17.89
CA ALA A 46 0.79 10.55 19.22
C ALA A 46 -0.13 11.77 19.35
N ARG A 47 -0.17 12.64 18.33
CA ARG A 47 -1.09 13.78 18.27
C ARG A 47 -2.55 13.34 18.22
N LEU A 48 -2.89 12.41 17.33
CA LEU A 48 -4.25 11.87 17.23
C LEU A 48 -4.72 11.22 18.53
N ARG A 49 -3.81 10.56 19.25
CA ARG A 49 -4.10 9.99 20.57
C ARG A 49 -4.41 11.07 21.60
N ARG A 50 -3.68 12.19 21.61
CA ARG A 50 -3.95 13.34 22.50
C ARG A 50 -5.31 13.97 22.18
N GLU A 51 -5.67 14.02 20.90
CA GLU A 51 -6.96 14.49 20.41
C GLU A 51 -8.09 13.45 20.56
N ARG A 52 -7.79 12.26 21.11
CA ARG A 52 -8.72 11.14 21.29
C ARG A 52 -9.41 10.71 19.98
N SER A 53 -8.73 10.86 18.85
CA SER A 53 -9.21 10.42 17.55
C SER A 53 -9.03 8.90 17.39
N PRO A 54 -10.07 8.14 17.01
CA PRO A 54 -10.02 6.68 16.99
C PRO A 54 -9.28 6.13 15.76
N VAL A 55 -7.96 6.02 15.85
CA VAL A 55 -7.10 5.44 14.77
C VAL A 55 -7.51 4.00 14.40
N GLY A 56 -7.89 3.20 15.40
CA GLY A 56 -8.28 1.79 15.19
C GLY A 56 -9.46 1.62 14.23
N ARG A 57 -10.41 2.56 14.22
CA ARG A 57 -11.54 2.55 13.27
C ARG A 57 -11.07 2.66 11.81
N TRP A 58 -10.05 3.46 11.57
CA TRP A 58 -9.50 3.67 10.23
C TRP A 58 -8.61 2.51 9.78
N LEU A 59 -7.89 1.88 10.71
CA LEU A 59 -7.22 0.61 10.44
C LEU A 59 -8.22 -0.51 10.10
N ALA A 60 -9.36 -0.58 10.78
CA ALA A 60 -10.43 -1.51 10.44
C ALA A 60 -11.02 -1.24 9.05
N TRP A 61 -11.18 0.03 8.67
CA TRP A 61 -11.58 0.40 7.31
C TRP A 61 -10.57 -0.07 6.26
N LEU A 62 -9.27 0.09 6.50
CA LEU A 62 -8.24 -0.46 5.60
C LEU A 62 -8.24 -1.98 5.54
N ALA A 63 -8.47 -2.65 6.66
CA ALA A 63 -8.62 -4.11 6.69
C ALA A 63 -9.82 -4.56 5.85
N VAL A 64 -10.94 -3.82 5.89
CA VAL A 64 -12.10 -4.07 5.02
C VAL A 64 -11.77 -3.81 3.54
N LEU A 65 -10.95 -2.80 3.22
CA LEU A 65 -10.44 -2.58 1.86
C LEU A 65 -9.47 -3.68 1.39
N ALA A 66 -8.78 -4.35 2.31
CA ALA A 66 -7.86 -5.44 2.00
C ALA A 66 -8.55 -6.78 1.70
N LEU A 67 -9.82 -6.94 2.10
CA LEU A 67 -10.57 -8.20 1.98
C LEU A 67 -10.62 -8.80 0.57
N PRO A 68 -10.87 -8.03 -0.52
CA PRO A 68 -10.87 -8.59 -1.88
C PRO A 68 -9.56 -9.30 -2.22
N PHE A 69 -8.43 -8.70 -1.85
CA PHE A 69 -7.10 -9.25 -2.11
C PHE A 69 -6.81 -10.47 -1.24
N ALA A 70 -7.14 -10.38 0.05
CA ALA A 70 -6.93 -11.47 1.00
C ALA A 70 -7.74 -12.72 0.63
N LEU A 71 -9.03 -12.55 0.31
CA LEU A 71 -9.91 -13.66 -0.07
C LEU A 71 -9.56 -14.23 -1.44
N ALA A 72 -9.16 -13.41 -2.42
CA ALA A 72 -8.65 -13.88 -3.69
C ALA A 72 -7.39 -14.76 -3.53
N GLY A 73 -6.43 -14.31 -2.71
CA GLY A 73 -5.22 -15.07 -2.41
C GLY A 73 -5.50 -16.38 -1.66
N LEU A 74 -6.39 -16.33 -0.66
CA LEU A 74 -6.83 -17.55 0.05
C LEU A 74 -7.57 -18.52 -0.88
N PHE A 75 -8.39 -18.01 -1.80
CA PHE A 75 -9.09 -18.86 -2.77
C PHE A 75 -8.12 -19.55 -3.73
N LEU A 76 -7.13 -18.82 -4.27
CA LEU A 76 -6.04 -19.43 -5.06
C LEU A 76 -5.28 -20.50 -4.27
N ARG A 77 -5.01 -20.23 -2.98
CA ARG A 77 -4.37 -21.20 -2.09
C ARG A 77 -5.21 -22.47 -1.93
N LEU A 78 -6.52 -22.33 -1.77
CA LEU A 78 -7.44 -23.46 -1.68
C LEU A 78 -7.47 -24.25 -2.99
N LEU A 79 -7.51 -23.59 -4.15
CA LEU A 79 -7.46 -24.26 -5.45
C LEU A 79 -6.17 -25.09 -5.61
N GLY A 80 -5.03 -24.55 -5.19
CA GLY A 80 -3.76 -25.28 -5.15
C GLY A 80 -3.77 -26.47 -4.18
N LEU A 81 -4.29 -26.29 -2.97
CA LEU A 81 -4.37 -27.35 -1.96
C LEU A 81 -5.31 -28.51 -2.36
N LEU A 82 -6.38 -28.18 -3.09
CA LEU A 82 -7.34 -29.17 -3.59
C LEU A 82 -6.89 -29.84 -4.89
N GLY A 83 -5.75 -29.43 -5.46
CA GLY A 83 -5.22 -29.98 -6.70
C GLY A 83 -5.98 -29.55 -7.96
N PHE A 84 -6.82 -28.51 -7.87
CA PHE A 84 -7.48 -27.93 -9.06
C PHE A 84 -6.51 -27.15 -9.94
N LEU A 85 -5.40 -26.69 -9.36
CA LEU A 85 -4.30 -26.07 -10.08
C LEU A 85 -3.06 -26.96 -9.93
N ASN A 86 -2.41 -27.29 -11.05
CA ASN A 86 -1.12 -27.98 -11.07
C ASN A 86 0.01 -27.03 -10.65
N ALA A 87 -0.12 -26.46 -9.45
CA ALA A 87 0.77 -25.43 -8.95
C ALA A 87 2.04 -26.07 -8.38
N THR A 88 3.14 -25.98 -9.12
CA THR A 88 4.49 -26.28 -8.61
C THR A 88 5.03 -25.12 -7.78
N ARG A 89 5.80 -25.40 -6.73
CA ARG A 89 6.50 -24.35 -5.98
C ARG A 89 7.48 -23.61 -6.91
N PRO A 90 7.51 -22.27 -6.90
CA PRO A 90 8.50 -21.51 -7.66
C PRO A 90 9.94 -21.81 -7.22
N PRO A 91 10.95 -21.65 -8.11
CA PRO A 91 10.81 -21.26 -9.51
C PRO A 91 10.41 -22.45 -10.40
N ALA A 92 9.31 -22.29 -11.15
CA ALA A 92 8.97 -23.22 -12.22
C ALA A 92 9.61 -22.71 -13.53
N PRO A 93 10.03 -23.61 -14.44
CA PRO A 93 10.48 -23.18 -15.76
C PRO A 93 9.38 -22.39 -16.48
N PRO A 94 9.75 -21.39 -17.30
CA PRO A 94 8.79 -20.65 -18.11
C PRO A 94 7.93 -21.59 -18.95
N GLY A 95 6.62 -21.37 -18.95
CA GLY A 95 5.68 -22.21 -19.71
C GLY A 95 5.52 -23.65 -19.22
N ALA A 96 6.11 -24.04 -18.08
CA ALA A 96 5.94 -25.40 -17.53
C ALA A 96 4.48 -25.72 -17.19
N VAL A 97 3.71 -24.69 -16.83
CA VAL A 97 2.25 -24.77 -16.62
C VAL A 97 1.60 -23.68 -17.47
N PRO A 98 1.30 -23.97 -18.75
CA PRO A 98 0.76 -22.97 -19.66
C PRO A 98 -0.60 -22.47 -19.18
N LEU A 99 -0.94 -21.23 -19.56
CA LEU A 99 -2.26 -20.66 -19.31
C LEU A 99 -3.26 -21.31 -20.28
N ASP A 100 -3.84 -22.42 -19.85
CA ASP A 100 -4.89 -23.15 -20.57
C ASP A 100 -6.29 -22.63 -20.21
N GLY A 101 -7.34 -23.24 -20.80
CA GLY A 101 -8.73 -22.85 -20.53
C GLY A 101 -9.12 -22.99 -19.05
N ALA A 102 -8.57 -23.99 -18.35
CA ALA A 102 -8.81 -24.17 -16.92
C ALA A 102 -8.15 -23.06 -16.10
N GLY A 103 -6.92 -22.67 -16.44
CA GLY A 103 -6.22 -21.55 -15.84
C GLY A 103 -6.91 -20.21 -16.06
N ILE A 104 -7.40 -19.95 -17.27
CA ILE A 104 -8.23 -18.78 -17.57
C ILE A 104 -9.50 -18.79 -16.70
N GLY A 105 -10.19 -19.93 -16.62
CA GLY A 105 -11.36 -20.10 -15.76
C GLY A 105 -11.06 -19.80 -14.29
N ALA A 106 -9.94 -20.30 -13.76
CA ALA A 106 -9.50 -20.03 -12.39
C ALA A 106 -9.23 -18.54 -12.16
N LEU A 107 -8.52 -17.86 -13.06
CA LEU A 107 -8.28 -16.41 -12.96
C LEU A 107 -9.57 -15.62 -13.00
N ILE A 108 -10.51 -15.96 -13.89
CA ILE A 108 -11.84 -15.32 -13.95
C ILE A 108 -12.58 -15.52 -12.63
N CYS A 109 -12.58 -16.72 -12.05
CA CYS A 109 -13.23 -16.97 -10.76
C CYS A 109 -12.60 -16.14 -9.63
N VAL A 110 -11.28 -16.02 -9.59
CA VAL A 110 -10.55 -15.22 -8.60
C VAL A 110 -10.89 -13.73 -8.73
N ILE A 111 -10.90 -13.22 -9.96
CA ILE A 111 -11.27 -11.82 -10.25
C ILE A 111 -12.74 -11.59 -9.88
N ALA A 112 -13.63 -12.48 -10.29
CA ALA A 112 -15.06 -12.40 -9.97
C ALA A 112 -15.30 -12.40 -8.46
N LEU A 113 -14.58 -13.25 -7.70
CA LEU A 113 -14.63 -13.27 -6.24
C LEU A 113 -14.15 -11.94 -5.65
N ALA A 114 -13.01 -11.42 -6.10
CA ALA A 114 -12.48 -10.13 -5.63
C ALA A 114 -13.48 -8.99 -5.90
N VAL A 115 -14.08 -8.95 -7.10
CA VAL A 115 -15.11 -7.96 -7.46
C VAL A 115 -16.37 -8.13 -6.61
N LEU A 116 -16.85 -9.36 -6.41
CA LEU A 116 -18.01 -9.65 -5.58
C LEU A 116 -17.79 -9.18 -4.13
N VAL A 117 -16.61 -9.45 -3.57
CA VAL A 117 -16.23 -8.98 -2.24
C VAL A 117 -16.16 -7.46 -2.20
N ALA A 118 -15.54 -6.83 -3.20
CA ALA A 118 -15.39 -5.37 -3.25
C ALA A 118 -16.72 -4.61 -3.43
N VAL A 119 -17.66 -5.18 -4.19
CA VAL A 119 -18.94 -4.53 -4.55
C VAL A 119 -20.03 -4.83 -3.54
N PHE A 120 -20.11 -6.04 -2.99
CA PHE A 120 -21.21 -6.44 -2.11
C PHE A 120 -20.80 -6.57 -0.65
N LEU A 121 -19.76 -7.36 -0.36
CA LEU A 121 -19.36 -7.65 1.02
C LEU A 121 -18.78 -6.40 1.71
N ARG A 122 -17.92 -5.66 1.00
CA ARG A 122 -17.26 -4.45 1.51
C ARG A 122 -18.26 -3.39 1.99
N PRO A 123 -19.21 -2.88 1.17
CA PRO A 123 -20.16 -1.88 1.66
C PRO A 123 -21.13 -2.42 2.71
N ALA A 124 -21.43 -3.72 2.72
CA ALA A 124 -22.20 -4.33 3.81
C ALA A 124 -21.43 -4.28 5.14
N LEU A 125 -20.14 -4.63 5.14
CA LEU A 125 -19.28 -4.54 6.31
C LEU A 125 -19.03 -3.10 6.76
N GLU A 126 -18.76 -2.18 5.81
CA GLU A 126 -18.61 -0.75 6.13
C GLU A 126 -19.86 -0.18 6.80
N ARG A 127 -21.06 -0.58 6.35
CA ARG A 127 -22.33 -0.17 6.99
C ARG A 127 -22.51 -0.79 8.38
N ARG A 128 -22.28 -2.10 8.52
CA ARG A 128 -22.44 -2.81 9.80
C ARG A 128 -21.46 -2.33 10.88
N LEU A 129 -20.23 -2.00 10.48
CA LEU A 129 -19.19 -1.50 11.38
C LEU A 129 -19.21 0.03 11.52
N GLY A 130 -20.13 0.72 10.86
CA GLY A 130 -20.23 2.17 10.87
C GLY A 130 -18.99 2.89 10.31
N LEU A 131 -18.25 2.29 9.38
CA LEU A 131 -16.97 2.81 8.86
C LEU A 131 -17.13 3.87 7.76
N GLY A 132 -18.34 4.06 7.23
CA GLY A 132 -18.59 4.96 6.09
C GLY A 132 -18.61 6.46 6.42
N ALA A 133 -18.91 6.84 7.66
CA ALA A 133 -19.06 8.25 8.06
C ALA A 133 -17.71 8.88 8.45
N GLY A 134 -17.35 9.99 7.79
CA GLY A 134 -16.23 10.85 8.22
C GLY A 134 -14.87 10.50 7.61
N ARG A 135 -14.80 10.13 6.32
CA ARG A 135 -13.52 9.91 5.59
C ARG A 135 -12.57 11.13 5.59
N GLU A 136 -13.09 12.27 6.02
CA GLU A 136 -12.35 13.49 6.31
C GLU A 136 -11.70 13.53 7.71
N ALA A 137 -11.89 12.52 8.56
CA ALA A 137 -11.30 12.53 9.88
C ALA A 137 -9.76 12.46 9.79
N PRO A 138 -9.02 13.17 10.67
CA PRO A 138 -7.56 13.14 10.69
C PRO A 138 -6.95 11.73 10.76
N GLY A 139 -7.62 10.79 11.45
CA GLY A 139 -7.18 9.39 11.52
C GLY A 139 -7.33 8.60 10.22
N ALA A 140 -8.27 8.98 9.34
CA ALA A 140 -8.48 8.30 8.05
C ALA A 140 -7.27 8.48 7.14
N THR A 141 -6.67 9.66 7.19
CA THR A 141 -5.61 10.03 6.27
C THR A 141 -4.24 9.50 6.70
N LEU A 142 -4.00 9.32 7.99
CA LEU A 142 -2.77 8.72 8.48
C LEU A 142 -2.69 7.21 8.22
N ALA A 143 -3.83 6.52 8.20
CA ALA A 143 -3.88 5.07 8.21
C ALA A 143 -3.11 4.38 7.05
N PRO A 144 -3.23 4.81 5.78
CA PRO A 144 -2.50 4.17 4.67
C PRO A 144 -0.99 4.27 4.83
N ALA A 145 -0.51 5.47 5.18
CA ALA A 145 0.90 5.74 5.44
C ALA A 145 1.43 4.90 6.61
N LEU A 146 0.66 4.79 7.70
CA LEU A 146 1.03 3.97 8.85
C LEU A 146 1.14 2.49 8.46
N VAL A 147 0.22 1.96 7.66
CA VAL A 147 0.30 0.60 7.12
C VAL A 147 1.53 0.42 6.24
N ALA A 148 1.86 1.37 5.36
CA ALA A 148 3.08 1.31 4.54
C ALA A 148 4.35 1.33 5.40
N CYS A 149 4.40 2.16 6.44
CA CYS A 149 5.54 2.25 7.35
C CYS A 149 5.73 0.96 8.16
N VAL A 150 4.67 0.46 8.79
CA VAL A 150 4.71 -0.78 9.58
C VAL A 150 4.97 -1.99 8.68
N GLY A 151 4.29 -2.07 7.53
CA GLY A 151 4.54 -3.09 6.52
C GLY A 151 5.96 -3.05 5.98
N GLY A 152 6.51 -1.86 5.76
CA GLY A 152 7.90 -1.63 5.38
C GLY A 152 8.89 -2.10 6.43
N LEU A 153 8.63 -1.80 7.71
CA LEU A 153 9.47 -2.26 8.83
C LEU A 153 9.44 -3.78 8.99
N VAL A 154 8.25 -4.39 8.92
CA VAL A 154 8.09 -5.85 8.96
C VAL A 154 8.78 -6.49 7.77
N ALA A 155 8.54 -5.98 6.55
CA ALA A 155 9.22 -6.43 5.36
C ALA A 155 10.74 -6.28 5.50
N TRP A 156 11.25 -5.21 6.09
CA TRP A 156 12.69 -4.97 6.24
C TRP A 156 13.38 -6.03 7.09
N ILE A 157 12.69 -6.54 8.12
CA ILE A 157 13.21 -7.65 8.95
C ILE A 157 13.42 -8.90 8.09
N PHE A 158 12.40 -9.31 7.33
CA PHE A 158 12.41 -10.57 6.59
C PHE A 158 13.08 -10.48 5.20
N ASN A 159 12.90 -9.37 4.51
CA ASN A 159 13.36 -9.10 3.16
C ASN A 159 13.54 -7.58 2.90
N PRO A 160 14.77 -7.05 2.96
CA PRO A 160 15.02 -5.63 2.76
C PRO A 160 14.64 -5.14 1.35
N TYR A 161 14.69 -6.01 0.34
CA TYR A 161 14.30 -5.66 -1.03
C TYR A 161 12.80 -5.43 -1.13
N ALA A 162 11.99 -6.28 -0.49
CA ALA A 162 10.54 -6.09 -0.38
C ALA A 162 10.20 -4.76 0.30
N ALA A 163 10.93 -4.40 1.36
CA ALA A 163 10.74 -3.14 2.07
C ALA A 163 11.10 -1.91 1.23
N LEU A 164 12.08 -2.02 0.32
CA LEU A 164 12.43 -0.92 -0.58
C LEU A 164 11.25 -0.47 -1.45
N PHE A 165 10.38 -1.40 -1.86
CA PHE A 165 9.15 -1.07 -2.61
C PHE A 165 8.15 -0.25 -1.79
N LEU A 166 8.22 -0.32 -0.45
CA LEU A 166 7.33 0.41 0.46
C LEU A 166 7.89 1.77 0.87
N VAL A 167 9.16 2.08 0.56
CA VAL A 167 9.77 3.39 0.85
C VAL A 167 9.00 4.50 0.17
N LEU A 168 8.81 4.43 -1.15
CA LEU A 168 8.15 5.48 -1.90
C LEU A 168 6.67 5.63 -1.49
N PRO A 169 5.87 4.56 -1.38
CA PRO A 169 4.53 4.61 -0.77
C PRO A 169 4.50 5.26 0.62
N ALA A 170 5.40 4.89 1.53
CA ALA A 170 5.42 5.44 2.88
C ALA A 170 5.56 6.97 2.90
N HIS A 171 6.43 7.53 2.06
CA HIS A 171 6.64 8.97 1.98
C HIS A 171 5.50 9.67 1.24
N VAL A 172 5.12 9.15 0.08
CA VAL A 172 4.14 9.78 -0.78
C VAL A 172 2.75 9.75 -0.14
N TRP A 173 2.37 8.65 0.51
CA TRP A 173 1.08 8.56 1.16
C TRP A 173 1.01 9.46 2.41
N LEU A 174 2.12 9.67 3.14
CA LEU A 174 2.18 10.71 4.16
C LEU A 174 1.95 12.10 3.54
N LEU A 175 2.69 12.45 2.48
CA LEU A 175 2.57 13.75 1.82
C LEU A 175 1.14 14.03 1.32
N VAL A 176 0.54 13.06 0.62
CA VAL A 176 -0.76 13.22 -0.02
C VAL A 176 -1.91 13.19 0.99
N CYS A 177 -1.77 12.41 2.06
CA CYS A 177 -2.86 12.23 3.02
C CYS A 177 -2.77 13.20 4.21
N VAL A 178 -1.61 13.76 4.55
CA VAL A 178 -1.53 14.80 5.61
C VAL A 178 -2.31 16.05 5.21
N ARG A 179 -3.26 16.48 6.06
CA ARG A 179 -4.21 17.55 5.73
C ARG A 179 -3.60 18.95 5.70
N ASP A 180 -2.44 19.13 6.32
CA ASP A 180 -1.77 20.43 6.41
C ASP A 180 -1.23 20.89 5.05
N VAL A 181 -0.90 19.94 4.16
CA VAL A 181 -0.47 20.21 2.79
C VAL A 181 -1.58 19.77 1.84
N ARG A 182 -2.39 20.73 1.40
CA ARG A 182 -3.49 20.45 0.47
C ARG A 182 -2.97 20.26 -0.95
N VAL A 183 -2.78 19.02 -1.34
CA VAL A 183 -2.47 18.67 -2.73
C VAL A 183 -3.77 18.63 -3.54
N PRO A 184 -3.86 19.31 -4.70
CA PRO A 184 -5.03 19.20 -5.57
C PRO A 184 -5.21 17.76 -6.05
N ARG A 185 -6.46 17.37 -6.30
CA ARG A 185 -6.85 15.98 -6.64
C ARG A 185 -6.02 15.34 -7.75
N GLY A 186 -5.79 16.05 -8.86
CA GLY A 186 -5.05 15.50 -10.00
C GLY A 186 -3.62 15.08 -9.60
N PRO A 187 -2.79 16.01 -9.11
CA PRO A 187 -1.47 15.69 -8.58
C PRO A 187 -1.47 14.68 -7.43
N ALA A 188 -2.45 14.73 -6.52
CA ALA A 188 -2.57 13.77 -5.42
C ALA A 188 -2.72 12.33 -5.95
N VAL A 189 -3.63 12.12 -6.91
CA VAL A 189 -3.84 10.82 -7.56
C VAL A 189 -2.59 10.40 -8.34
N ALA A 190 -1.97 11.32 -9.10
CA ALA A 190 -0.76 11.04 -9.85
C ALA A 190 0.41 10.60 -8.95
N LEU A 191 0.59 11.24 -7.79
CA LEU A 191 1.60 10.87 -6.80
C LEU A 191 1.34 9.48 -6.21
N VAL A 192 0.08 9.17 -5.84
CA VAL A 192 -0.27 7.83 -5.35
C VAL A 192 0.03 6.77 -6.42
N LEU A 193 -0.33 7.00 -7.69
CA LEU A 193 -0.02 6.08 -8.79
C LEU A 193 1.50 5.95 -9.02
N LEU A 194 2.22 7.07 -9.00
CA LEU A 194 3.69 7.10 -9.11
C LEU A 194 4.35 6.29 -8.00
N SER A 195 3.78 6.29 -6.79
CA SER A 195 4.32 5.52 -5.66
C SER A 195 4.25 4.00 -5.87
N VAL A 196 3.36 3.53 -6.75
CA VAL A 196 3.21 2.11 -7.11
C VAL A 196 4.10 1.73 -8.30
N LEU A 197 4.68 2.70 -9.01
CA LEU A 197 5.55 2.46 -10.16
C LEU A 197 6.70 1.46 -9.91
N PRO A 198 7.39 1.44 -8.75
CA PRO A 198 8.43 0.44 -8.48
C PRO A 198 7.90 -1.00 -8.60
N PHE A 199 6.67 -1.28 -8.16
CA PHE A 199 6.06 -2.60 -8.27
C PHE A 199 5.81 -2.99 -9.72
N LEU A 200 5.34 -2.05 -10.54
CA LEU A 200 5.14 -2.27 -11.98
C LEU A 200 6.47 -2.56 -12.67
N LEU A 201 7.50 -1.77 -12.39
CA LEU A 201 8.84 -1.99 -12.95
C LEU A 201 9.40 -3.36 -12.55
N ALA A 202 9.22 -3.78 -11.29
CA ALA A 202 9.62 -5.11 -10.86
C ALA A 202 8.85 -6.22 -11.61
N ALA A 203 7.55 -6.06 -11.84
CA ALA A 203 6.78 -7.00 -12.65
C ALA A 203 7.34 -7.09 -14.08
N PHE A 204 7.61 -5.97 -14.74
CA PHE A 204 8.24 -5.95 -16.08
C PHE A 204 9.62 -6.62 -16.11
N VAL A 205 10.46 -6.33 -15.11
CA VAL A 205 11.78 -6.95 -14.99
C VAL A 205 11.65 -8.46 -14.78
N LEU A 206 10.71 -8.91 -13.93
CA LEU A 206 10.44 -10.32 -13.69
C LEU A 206 9.96 -11.03 -14.96
N ALA A 207 9.05 -10.43 -15.74
CA ALA A 207 8.64 -10.96 -17.04
C ALA A 207 9.84 -11.14 -17.98
N GLY A 208 10.68 -10.11 -18.10
CA GLY A 208 11.89 -10.18 -18.93
C GLY A 208 12.86 -11.27 -18.46
N GLN A 209 13.06 -11.43 -17.15
CA GLN A 209 13.93 -12.47 -16.58
C GLN A 209 13.38 -13.88 -16.77
N LEU A 210 12.06 -14.04 -16.68
CA LEU A 210 11.38 -15.31 -16.94
C LEU A 210 11.23 -15.59 -18.44
N SER A 211 11.63 -14.67 -19.32
CA SER A 211 11.31 -14.75 -20.76
C SER A 211 9.82 -14.96 -21.02
N GLU A 212 8.98 -14.48 -20.09
CA GLU A 212 7.54 -14.61 -20.15
C GLU A 212 6.91 -13.28 -20.59
N PRO A 213 5.85 -13.36 -21.38
CA PRO A 213 4.84 -12.33 -21.47
C PRO A 213 4.47 -11.58 -20.18
N VAL A 214 4.41 -10.24 -20.21
CA VAL A 214 3.90 -9.43 -19.08
C VAL A 214 2.45 -9.76 -18.70
N TRP A 215 1.63 -10.18 -19.68
CA TRP A 215 0.24 -10.55 -19.48
C TRP A 215 0.05 -11.97 -18.94
N GLU A 216 1.10 -12.81 -18.94
CA GLU A 216 1.10 -14.12 -18.28
C GLU A 216 1.56 -14.03 -16.81
N LEU A 217 2.23 -12.94 -16.41
CA LEU A 217 2.64 -12.73 -15.01
C LEU A 217 1.52 -12.94 -13.98
N PRO A 218 0.26 -12.49 -14.18
CA PRO A 218 -0.82 -12.76 -13.23
C PRO A 218 -1.04 -14.25 -13.02
N TRP A 219 -0.91 -15.06 -14.08
CA TRP A 219 -0.99 -16.52 -14.00
C TRP A 219 0.18 -17.11 -13.22
N THR A 220 1.41 -16.67 -13.53
CA THR A 220 2.62 -17.11 -12.83
C THR A 220 2.56 -16.78 -11.33
N LEU A 221 2.06 -15.59 -10.97
CA LEU A 221 1.82 -15.20 -9.58
C LEU A 221 0.71 -16.03 -8.92
N ALA A 222 -0.37 -16.32 -9.66
CA ALA A 222 -1.47 -17.16 -9.18
C ALA A 222 -1.00 -18.58 -8.88
N LEU A 223 -0.18 -19.17 -9.75
CA LEU A 223 0.47 -20.46 -9.53
C LEU A 223 1.41 -20.43 -8.33
N GLY A 224 2.19 -19.34 -8.16
CA GLY A 224 3.03 -19.15 -6.97
C GLY A 224 2.21 -19.19 -5.68
N LEU A 225 1.11 -18.42 -5.62
CA LEU A 225 0.20 -18.39 -4.48
C LEU A 225 -0.46 -19.74 -4.22
N ALA A 226 -0.96 -20.40 -5.27
CA ALA A 226 -1.54 -21.74 -5.20
C ALA A 226 -0.52 -22.77 -4.67
N GLY A 227 0.71 -22.73 -5.19
CA GLY A 227 1.85 -23.57 -4.78
C GLY A 227 2.38 -23.24 -3.37
N GLY A 228 1.95 -22.11 -2.79
CA GLY A 228 2.20 -21.73 -1.41
C GLY A 228 3.33 -20.77 -1.15
N THR A 229 3.72 -20.03 -2.18
CA THR A 229 4.73 -19.00 -2.09
C THR A 229 4.12 -17.66 -2.52
N PRO A 230 4.07 -16.65 -1.65
CA PRO A 230 4.62 -16.61 -0.29
C PRO A 230 3.73 -17.30 0.76
N TRP A 231 4.23 -17.38 2.00
CA TRP A 231 3.48 -17.90 3.15
C TRP A 231 2.18 -17.09 3.40
N PRO A 232 1.12 -17.70 3.95
CA PRO A 232 -0.17 -17.03 4.14
C PRO A 232 -0.08 -15.69 4.89
N LEU A 233 0.75 -15.60 5.93
CA LEU A 233 0.94 -14.36 6.68
C LEU A 233 1.55 -13.24 5.83
N VAL A 234 2.49 -13.58 4.95
CA VAL A 234 3.12 -12.62 4.02
C VAL A 234 2.10 -12.18 2.97
N MET A 235 1.30 -13.11 2.44
CA MET A 235 0.20 -12.80 1.52
C MET A 235 -0.84 -11.86 2.17
N LEU A 236 -1.23 -12.11 3.41
CA LEU A 236 -2.14 -11.24 4.16
C LEU A 236 -1.52 -9.86 4.41
N GLY A 237 -0.22 -9.79 4.73
CA GLY A 237 0.51 -8.52 4.85
C GLY A 237 0.47 -7.71 3.56
N TRP A 238 0.75 -8.33 2.41
CA TRP A 238 0.65 -7.66 1.10
C TRP A 238 -0.78 -7.30 0.70
N SER A 239 -1.77 -8.10 1.11
CA SER A 239 -3.19 -7.76 0.92
C SER A 239 -3.56 -6.49 1.69
N LEU A 240 -3.03 -6.33 2.91
CA LEU A 240 -3.22 -5.11 3.71
C LEU A 240 -2.54 -3.90 3.07
N VAL A 241 -1.35 -4.06 2.51
CA VAL A 241 -0.66 -3.00 1.74
C VAL A 241 -1.48 -2.61 0.49
N ALA A 242 -2.03 -3.59 -0.25
CA ALA A 242 -2.89 -3.32 -1.40
C ALA A 242 -4.18 -2.58 -0.99
N GLY A 243 -4.80 -2.98 0.12
CA GLY A 243 -5.92 -2.27 0.73
C GLY A 243 -5.56 -0.83 1.13
N ALA A 244 -4.36 -0.61 1.69
CA ALA A 244 -3.85 0.72 1.99
C ALA A 244 -3.62 1.58 0.74
N ALA A 245 -3.11 0.99 -0.35
CA ALA A 245 -2.97 1.68 -1.64
C ALA A 245 -4.34 2.12 -2.19
N CYS A 246 -5.36 1.25 -2.13
CA CYS A 246 -6.73 1.61 -2.46
C CYS A 246 -7.27 2.72 -1.55
N GLY A 247 -6.99 2.65 -0.24
CA GLY A 247 -7.37 3.67 0.72
C GLY A 247 -6.75 5.04 0.40
N ALA A 248 -5.45 5.08 0.13
CA ALA A 248 -4.74 6.27 -0.29
C ALA A 248 -5.33 6.86 -1.59
N LEU A 249 -5.66 6.01 -2.56
CA LEU A 249 -6.28 6.44 -3.81
C LEU A 249 -7.69 7.01 -3.60
N VAL A 250 -8.52 6.37 -2.77
CA VAL A 250 -9.86 6.87 -2.42
C VAL A 250 -9.78 8.25 -1.75
N LEU A 251 -8.81 8.44 -0.85
CA LEU A 251 -8.59 9.72 -0.17
C LEU A 251 -8.07 10.80 -1.13
N ALA A 252 -7.10 10.46 -1.99
CA ALA A 252 -6.58 11.37 -3.01
C ALA A 252 -7.64 11.75 -4.05
N TRP A 253 -8.54 10.84 -4.39
CA TRP A 253 -9.68 11.14 -5.25
C TRP A 253 -10.71 12.02 -4.54
N GLY A 254 -10.92 11.78 -3.25
CA GLY A 254 -11.82 12.57 -2.40
C GLY A 254 -11.31 13.96 -2.02
N SER A 255 -10.03 14.29 -2.30
CA SER A 255 -9.44 15.58 -1.98
C SER A 255 -9.92 16.68 -2.94
N SER A 256 -11.20 17.03 -2.85
CA SER A 256 -11.84 18.10 -3.58
C SER A 256 -12.35 19.14 -2.58
N GLY A 257 -11.52 20.13 -2.26
CA GLY A 257 -11.94 21.32 -1.52
C GLY A 257 -11.73 22.56 -2.39
N PRO A 258 -12.79 23.30 -2.77
CA PRO A 258 -12.61 24.62 -3.35
C PRO A 258 -11.84 25.52 -2.39
N ASP A 259 -11.03 26.39 -2.99
CA ASP A 259 -10.30 27.48 -2.38
C ASP A 259 -11.28 28.27 -1.50
N ARG A 260 -11.36 27.97 -0.19
CA ARG A 260 -11.75 28.99 0.78
C ARG A 260 -10.58 29.97 0.79
N ARG A 261 -10.47 30.74 -0.30
CA ARG A 261 -9.83 32.04 -0.26
C ARG A 261 -10.41 32.67 0.97
N VAL A 262 -9.56 32.94 1.94
CA VAL A 262 -9.88 33.85 3.01
C VAL A 262 -10.05 35.21 2.30
N THR A 263 -11.24 35.42 1.72
CA THR A 263 -11.66 36.65 1.04
C THR A 263 -11.84 37.78 2.03
N VAL A 264 -11.76 37.47 3.33
CA VAL A 264 -11.75 38.43 4.42
C VAL A 264 -10.53 38.15 5.28
N ARG A 265 -9.34 38.57 4.81
CA ARG A 265 -8.44 39.21 5.76
C ARG A 265 -9.07 40.57 6.00
N GLY A 266 -9.61 40.78 7.20
CA GLY A 266 -9.98 42.12 7.61
C GLY A 266 -8.80 43.08 7.36
N PRO A 267 -9.05 44.39 7.20
CA PRO A 267 -7.99 45.39 7.06
C PRO A 267 -6.86 45.10 8.06
N VAL A 268 -5.60 45.37 7.70
CA VAL A 268 -4.43 45.11 8.56
C VAL A 268 -4.54 45.80 9.95
N GLY A 269 -5.49 46.73 10.12
CA GLY A 269 -5.86 47.34 11.40
C GLY A 269 -7.24 46.98 11.98
N TYR A 270 -8.00 46.03 11.42
CA TYR A 270 -9.28 45.61 11.98
C TYR A 270 -9.07 44.57 13.09
N ALA A 271 -8.83 45.07 14.29
CA ALA A 271 -9.16 44.35 15.51
C ALA A 271 -10.69 44.21 15.54
N GLY A 272 -11.21 43.00 15.32
CA GLY A 272 -12.65 42.74 15.43
C GLY A 272 -13.21 43.26 16.76
N PRO A 273 -14.51 43.63 16.80
CA PRO A 273 -15.13 44.17 18.01
C PRO A 273 -14.98 43.13 19.12
N GLY A 274 -14.11 43.41 20.10
CA GLY A 274 -13.73 42.49 21.17
C GLY A 274 -12.24 42.13 21.27
N SER A 275 -11.39 42.51 20.30
CA SER A 275 -9.94 42.23 20.35
C SER A 275 -9.16 43.20 21.27
N LEU A 276 -9.66 44.41 21.49
CA LEU A 276 -9.22 45.30 22.56
C LEU A 276 -10.22 45.14 23.71
N GLY A 277 -9.84 44.40 24.74
CA GLY A 277 -10.71 44.07 25.87
C GLY A 277 -11.47 45.28 26.41
N GLY A 278 -12.80 45.19 26.41
CA GLY A 278 -13.62 45.79 27.46
C GLY A 278 -14.08 47.25 27.30
N THR A 279 -14.16 47.84 26.10
CA THR A 279 -14.93 49.10 25.95
C THR A 279 -16.36 48.81 25.47
N PRO A 280 -17.39 49.06 26.31
CA PRO A 280 -18.79 48.96 25.87
C PRO A 280 -19.05 49.98 24.76
N SER A 281 -19.52 49.49 23.62
CA SER A 281 -19.96 50.34 22.52
C SER A 281 -21.14 51.19 22.96
N ALA A 282 -20.86 52.43 23.34
CA ALA A 282 -21.88 53.43 23.57
C ALA A 282 -22.44 53.90 22.22
N ARG A 283 -23.59 53.36 21.80
CA ARG A 283 -24.55 54.05 20.93
C ARG A 283 -25.98 53.70 21.33
N ARG A 284 -26.65 54.69 21.93
CA ARG A 284 -28.05 55.02 21.64
C ARG A 284 -28.10 55.82 20.35
#